data_AF-A0A962D055-F1
#
_entry.id   AF-A0A962D055-F1
#
_cell.length_a   1.000
_cell.length_b   1.000
_cell.length_c   1.000
_cell.angle_alpha   90.00
_cell.angle_beta   90.00
_cell.angle_gamma   90.00
#
_symmetry.space_group_name_H-M   'P 1'
#
loop_
_entity.id
_entity.type
_entity.pdbx_description
1 polymer ?
#
loop_
_entity_poly.entity_id
_entity_poly.type
_entity_poly.pdbx_seq_one_letter_code
_entity_poly.pdbx_strand_id
1 'polypeptide(L)'
;MSETISPKEVELMTNISRLTFEGRRAGEGYFSADGSKIVFQSERHEGNPFYQIYTMDLEFGDVEMISNGVGKTTCAWIHPDGEQILYASTHLDNDALKKQQAEIDFRNSGKERRYSWDYDEYFDLFVKKGDEVTQLTTDIGYDAEGSFSPDGKLIAFASNRNAYNGKGGMSQEETKLFELDKSYMMDIFIMNSDGSNVKQLTTERGYDGGPFFSPDGKRIVWRKFTEDGM
;
A
#
# COMPACT_ATOMS: atom_id res chain seq x y z
N MET A 1 6.48 -15.09 22.52
CA MET A 1 7.93 -15.37 22.41
C MET A 1 8.63 -14.03 22.47
N SER A 2 9.52 -13.80 23.44
CA SER A 2 10.30 -12.55 23.49
C SER A 2 11.38 -12.63 22.43
N GLU A 3 11.25 -11.85 21.37
CA GLU A 3 12.31 -11.69 20.38
C GLU A 3 13.53 -11.10 21.09
N THR A 4 14.60 -11.88 21.16
CA THR A 4 15.85 -11.48 21.79
C THR A 4 16.67 -10.78 20.71
N ILE A 5 16.72 -9.45 20.78
CA ILE A 5 17.55 -8.60 19.93
C ILE A 5 19.02 -9.04 20.08
N SER A 6 19.76 -9.06 18.97
CA SER A 6 21.18 -9.41 19.00
C SER A 6 21.96 -8.45 19.92
N PRO A 7 22.90 -8.93 20.76
CA PRO A 7 23.71 -8.07 21.60
C PRO A 7 24.45 -6.95 20.84
N LYS A 8 24.74 -7.16 19.55
CA LYS A 8 25.36 -6.14 18.68
C LYS A 8 24.37 -5.08 18.17
N GLU A 9 23.09 -5.42 18.03
CA GLU A 9 22.05 -4.46 17.61
C GLU A 9 21.69 -3.49 18.74
N VAL A 10 21.75 -3.96 20.00
CA VAL A 10 21.52 -3.13 21.20
C VAL A 10 22.55 -2.00 21.32
N GLU A 11 23.77 -2.20 20.80
CA GLU A 11 24.83 -1.19 20.84
C GLU A 11 24.62 -0.04 19.84
N LEU A 12 23.86 -0.28 18.76
CA LEU A 12 23.61 0.70 17.68
C LEU A 12 22.21 1.34 17.76
N MET A 13 21.26 0.72 18.46
CA MET A 13 19.89 1.20 18.58
C MET A 13 19.47 1.29 20.04
N THR A 14 19.85 2.39 20.69
CA THR A 14 19.65 2.55 22.15
C THR A 14 18.26 3.08 22.54
N ASN A 15 17.44 3.53 21.58
CA ASN A 15 16.15 4.22 21.83
C ASN A 15 15.00 3.65 20.99
N ILE A 16 14.95 2.32 20.80
CA ILE A 16 13.83 1.68 20.10
C ILE A 16 12.60 1.72 21.00
N SER A 17 11.52 2.33 20.50
CA SER A 17 10.22 2.34 21.18
C SER A 17 9.15 1.78 20.26
N ARG A 18 8.28 0.92 20.80
CA ARG A 18 7.09 0.46 20.09
C ARG A 18 6.03 1.55 20.15
N LEU A 19 5.47 1.92 18.99
CA LEU A 19 4.43 2.95 18.89
C LEU A 19 3.01 2.37 18.96
N THR A 20 2.78 1.18 18.37
CA THR A 20 1.42 0.62 18.23
C THR A 20 1.16 -0.53 19.19
N PHE A 21 0.24 -0.38 20.13
CA PHE A 21 -0.12 -1.41 21.12
C PHE A 21 -1.45 -2.10 20.85
N GLU A 22 -2.31 -1.47 20.05
CA GLU A 22 -3.64 -1.97 19.70
C GLU A 22 -3.69 -2.76 18.40
N GLY A 23 -4.76 -3.52 18.23
CA GLY A 23 -5.02 -4.32 17.05
C GLY A 23 -4.27 -5.66 17.05
N ARG A 24 -4.66 -6.53 16.12
CA ARG A 24 -4.01 -7.83 15.94
C ARG A 24 -2.64 -7.68 15.30
N ARG A 25 -2.50 -6.74 14.35
CA ARG A 25 -1.28 -6.45 13.59
C ARG A 25 -1.20 -4.97 13.24
N ALA A 26 0.02 -4.48 13.12
CA ALA A 26 0.33 -3.19 12.54
C ALA A 26 1.64 -3.33 11.77
N GLY A 27 1.78 -2.58 10.68
CA GLY A 27 2.95 -2.60 9.82
C GLY A 27 2.92 -1.42 8.87
N GLU A 28 3.90 -1.35 7.97
CA GLU A 28 4.04 -0.33 6.91
C GLU A 28 3.61 1.07 7.33
N GLY A 29 4.57 1.91 7.69
CA GLY A 29 4.28 3.29 8.02
C GLY A 29 5.37 4.26 7.59
N TYR A 30 4.95 5.51 7.42
CA TYR A 30 5.79 6.59 6.93
C TYR A 30 5.58 7.83 7.79
N PHE A 31 6.67 8.51 8.11
CA PHE A 31 6.63 9.76 8.87
C PHE A 31 6.23 10.92 7.97
N SER A 32 5.57 11.92 8.55
CA SER A 32 5.39 13.22 7.90
C SER A 32 6.74 13.91 7.71
N ALA A 33 6.81 14.87 6.77
CA ALA A 33 8.05 15.57 6.44
C ALA A 33 8.66 16.33 7.64
N ASP A 34 7.82 16.80 8.56
CA ASP A 34 8.22 17.47 9.82
C ASP A 34 8.45 16.48 10.98
N GLY A 35 8.18 15.19 10.79
CA GLY A 35 8.33 14.14 11.79
C GLY A 35 7.29 14.18 12.92
N SER A 36 6.23 14.99 12.81
CA SER A 36 5.19 15.10 13.86
C SER A 36 4.16 13.97 13.84
N LYS A 37 3.98 13.32 12.68
CA LYS A 37 2.99 12.26 12.47
C LYS A 37 3.61 11.02 11.85
N ILE A 38 2.95 9.89 12.06
CA ILE A 38 3.15 8.66 11.27
C ILE A 38 1.82 8.22 10.67
N VAL A 39 1.81 7.88 9.38
CA VAL A 39 0.72 7.13 8.76
C VAL A 39 1.10 5.66 8.74
N PHE A 40 0.18 4.75 9.05
CA PHE A 40 0.46 3.32 9.11
C PHE A 40 -0.79 2.48 8.89
N GLN A 41 -0.61 1.20 8.56
CA GLN A 41 -1.71 0.24 8.45
C GLN A 41 -1.86 -0.62 9.71
N SER A 42 -3.11 -0.88 10.13
CA SER A 42 -3.38 -1.74 11.30
C SER A 42 -4.70 -2.49 11.23
N GLU A 43 -4.67 -3.76 11.64
CA GLU A 43 -5.86 -4.60 11.88
C GLU A 43 -6.42 -4.29 13.29
N ARG A 44 -7.08 -3.14 13.44
CA ARG A 44 -7.67 -2.70 14.73
C ARG A 44 -9.14 -2.24 14.65
N HIS A 45 -9.70 -2.11 13.45
CA HIS A 45 -11.09 -1.71 13.28
C HIS A 45 -12.03 -2.86 13.62
N GLU A 46 -13.03 -2.61 14.45
CA GLU A 46 -14.06 -3.61 14.74
C GLU A 46 -14.89 -3.93 13.49
N GLY A 47 -15.18 -5.20 13.23
CA GLY A 47 -15.98 -5.62 12.08
C GLY A 47 -15.23 -5.66 10.73
N ASN A 48 -13.98 -5.20 10.66
CA ASN A 48 -13.13 -5.39 9.48
C ASN A 48 -11.86 -6.20 9.84
N PRO A 49 -11.67 -7.41 9.28
CA PRO A 49 -10.52 -8.24 9.57
C PRO A 49 -9.24 -7.84 8.81
N PHE A 50 -9.32 -6.86 7.90
CA PHE A 50 -8.21 -6.40 7.07
C PHE A 50 -7.54 -5.15 7.64
N TYR A 51 -6.35 -4.85 7.13
CA TYR A 51 -5.66 -3.60 7.41
C TYR A 51 -6.52 -2.39 7.02
N GLN A 52 -6.58 -1.42 7.92
CA GLN A 52 -7.12 -0.07 7.72
C GLN A 52 -5.99 0.95 7.91
N ILE A 53 -6.13 2.15 7.34
CA ILE A 53 -5.10 3.20 7.39
C ILE A 53 -5.39 4.14 8.55
N TYR A 54 -4.35 4.47 9.30
CA TYR A 54 -4.41 5.37 10.44
C TYR A 54 -3.28 6.39 10.40
N THR A 55 -3.51 7.55 10.99
CA THR A 55 -2.45 8.46 11.40
C THR A 55 -2.31 8.45 12.91
N MET A 56 -1.09 8.65 13.40
CA MET A 56 -0.79 8.89 14.81
C MET A 56 0.01 10.18 14.94
N ASP A 57 -0.46 11.08 15.80
CA ASP A 57 0.33 12.21 16.28
C ASP A 57 1.39 11.70 17.27
N LEU A 58 2.66 12.04 17.03
CA LEU A 58 3.78 11.51 17.83
C LEU A 58 4.05 12.32 19.10
N GLU A 59 3.46 13.51 19.25
CA GLU A 59 3.54 14.31 20.48
C GLU A 59 2.46 13.86 21.47
N PHE A 60 1.21 13.71 21.01
CA PHE A 60 0.06 13.41 21.87
C PHE A 60 -0.33 11.93 21.89
N GLY A 61 0.06 11.17 20.88
CA GLY A 61 -0.32 9.76 20.73
C GLY A 61 -1.74 9.56 20.17
N ASP A 62 -2.41 10.63 19.74
CA ASP A 62 -3.76 10.57 19.18
C ASP A 62 -3.75 9.79 17.86
N VAL A 63 -4.64 8.80 17.75
CA VAL A 63 -4.77 7.94 16.57
C VAL A 63 -6.10 8.19 15.88
N GLU A 64 -6.06 8.45 14.59
CA GLU A 64 -7.23 8.67 13.74
C GLU A 64 -7.26 7.65 12.60
N MET A 65 -8.44 7.12 12.28
CA MET A 65 -8.65 6.29 11.09
C MET A 65 -8.84 7.17 9.86
N ILE A 66 -8.00 6.96 8.84
CA ILE A 66 -8.04 7.69 7.57
C ILE A 66 -8.95 6.99 6.57
N SER A 67 -8.88 5.66 6.49
CA SER A 67 -9.79 4.88 5.66
C SER A 67 -11.20 4.81 6.27
N ASN A 68 -12.14 4.15 5.59
CA ASN A 68 -13.56 4.17 5.97
C ASN A 68 -14.06 2.90 6.68
N GLY A 69 -13.16 1.96 7.02
CA GLY A 69 -13.53 0.70 7.66
C GLY A 69 -14.09 -0.36 6.70
N VAL A 70 -14.14 -0.12 5.39
CA VAL A 70 -14.66 -1.06 4.37
C VAL A 70 -13.53 -1.53 3.45
N GLY A 71 -13.59 -2.80 3.06
CA GLY A 71 -12.63 -3.43 2.17
C GLY A 71 -11.24 -3.54 2.77
N LYS A 72 -10.26 -3.75 1.91
CA LYS A 72 -8.84 -3.78 2.26
C LYS A 72 -8.24 -2.40 2.02
N THR A 73 -7.16 -2.11 2.73
CA THR A 73 -6.33 -0.93 2.48
C THR A 73 -4.87 -1.27 2.59
N THR A 74 -4.01 -0.49 1.94
CA THR A 74 -2.56 -0.62 2.03
C THR A 74 -1.84 0.63 1.55
N CYS A 75 -0.53 0.69 1.72
CA CYS A 75 0.38 1.65 1.09
C CYS A 75 -0.04 3.11 1.21
N ALA A 76 -0.03 3.61 2.44
CA ALA A 76 -0.35 5.00 2.71
C ALA A 76 0.88 5.91 2.62
N TRP A 77 0.68 7.18 2.30
CA TRP A 77 1.74 8.20 2.26
C TRP A 77 1.20 9.57 2.66
N ILE A 78 1.99 10.33 3.44
CA ILE A 78 1.63 11.70 3.85
C ILE A 78 2.17 12.66 2.80
N HIS A 79 1.29 13.46 2.19
CA HIS A 79 1.69 14.50 1.25
C HIS A 79 2.61 15.53 1.94
N PRO A 80 3.56 16.18 1.22
CA PRO A 80 4.49 17.15 1.83
C PRO A 80 3.84 18.36 2.53
N ASP A 81 2.57 18.66 2.26
CA ASP A 81 1.81 19.69 3.00
C ASP A 81 1.35 19.23 4.39
N GLY A 82 1.42 17.93 4.71
CA GLY A 82 0.99 17.36 5.98
C GLY A 82 -0.53 17.22 6.17
N GLU A 83 -1.33 17.59 5.16
CA GLU A 83 -2.79 17.61 5.23
C GLU A 83 -3.47 16.51 4.42
N GLN A 84 -2.79 16.03 3.37
CA GLN A 84 -3.35 15.01 2.47
C GLN A 84 -2.70 13.65 2.73
N ILE A 85 -3.53 12.60 2.73
CA ILE A 85 -3.08 11.21 2.88
C ILE A 85 -3.47 10.42 1.63
N LEU A 86 -2.46 9.96 0.89
CA LEU A 86 -2.62 8.97 -0.17
C LEU A 86 -2.74 7.58 0.45
N TYR A 87 -3.60 6.72 -0.07
CA TYR A 87 -3.67 5.31 0.28
C TYR A 87 -4.36 4.49 -0.82
N ALA A 88 -4.11 3.18 -0.86
CA ALA A 88 -4.82 2.26 -1.73
C ALA A 88 -5.98 1.60 -0.98
N SER A 89 -7.13 1.40 -1.62
CA SER A 89 -8.28 0.72 -1.01
C SER A 89 -9.17 0.00 -1.99
N THR A 90 -9.84 -1.06 -1.51
CA THR A 90 -10.87 -1.80 -2.26
C THR A 90 -12.30 -1.45 -1.80
N HIS A 91 -12.52 -0.35 -1.08
CA HIS A 91 -13.83 -0.05 -0.45
C HIS A 91 -14.96 0.20 -1.46
N LEU A 92 -14.64 0.45 -2.73
CA LEU A 92 -15.62 0.58 -3.82
C LEU A 92 -15.90 -0.75 -4.54
N ASP A 93 -15.23 -1.84 -4.19
CA ASP A 93 -15.62 -3.17 -4.64
C ASP A 93 -17.01 -3.53 -4.10
N ASN A 94 -17.92 -3.88 -5.01
CA ASN A 94 -19.29 -4.30 -4.66
C ASN A 94 -19.31 -5.51 -3.72
N ASP A 95 -18.28 -6.35 -3.76
CA ASP A 95 -18.13 -7.52 -2.89
C ASP A 95 -17.28 -7.23 -1.63
N ALA A 96 -16.86 -6.00 -1.35
CA ALA A 96 -15.96 -5.66 -0.24
C ALA A 96 -16.45 -6.19 1.13
N LEU A 97 -17.72 -5.93 1.47
CA LEU A 97 -18.32 -6.40 2.73
C LEU A 97 -18.46 -7.93 2.77
N LYS A 98 -18.76 -8.55 1.62
CA LYS A 98 -18.83 -10.01 1.51
C LYS A 98 -17.45 -10.65 1.70
N LYS A 99 -16.40 -10.06 1.13
CA LYS A 99 -15.00 -10.46 1.33
C LYS A 99 -14.57 -10.30 2.80
N GLN A 100 -14.98 -9.23 3.47
CA GLN A 100 -14.77 -9.05 4.93
C GLN A 100 -15.42 -10.17 5.73
N GLN A 101 -16.70 -10.46 5.49
CA GLN A 101 -17.40 -11.52 6.21
C GLN A 101 -16.76 -12.90 5.96
N ALA A 102 -16.40 -13.19 4.71
CA ALA A 102 -15.73 -14.45 4.36
C ALA A 102 -14.39 -14.62 5.09
N GLU A 103 -13.61 -13.55 5.27
CA GLU A 103 -12.37 -13.59 6.04
C GLU A 103 -12.62 -13.79 7.55
N ILE A 104 -13.65 -13.16 8.10
CA ILE A 104 -14.08 -13.40 9.49
C ILE A 104 -14.46 -14.87 9.69
N ASP A 105 -15.30 -15.41 8.81
CA ASP A 105 -15.74 -16.82 8.87
C ASP A 105 -14.57 -17.78 8.71
N PHE A 106 -13.63 -17.50 7.79
CA PHE A 106 -12.41 -18.27 7.63
C PHE A 106 -11.57 -18.27 8.91
N ARG A 107 -11.31 -17.11 9.51
CA ARG A 107 -10.56 -16.99 10.77
C ARG A 107 -11.26 -17.72 11.92
N ASN A 108 -12.59 -17.65 12.01
CA ASN A 108 -13.38 -18.35 13.02
C ASN A 108 -13.39 -19.87 12.83
N SER A 109 -13.14 -20.37 11.62
CA SER A 109 -13.03 -21.82 11.36
C SER A 109 -11.77 -22.46 11.97
N GLY A 110 -10.80 -21.66 12.43
CA GLY A 110 -9.53 -22.13 12.98
C GLY A 110 -8.55 -22.66 11.93
N LYS A 111 -8.88 -22.57 10.64
CA LYS A 111 -7.97 -22.92 9.54
C LYS A 111 -6.87 -21.86 9.41
N GLU A 112 -5.68 -22.31 9.06
CA GLU A 112 -4.54 -21.45 8.76
C GLU A 112 -4.23 -21.49 7.27
N ARG A 113 -3.79 -20.35 6.73
CA ARG A 113 -3.18 -20.24 5.40
C ARG A 113 -1.86 -19.51 5.51
N ARG A 114 -0.91 -19.86 4.66
CA ARG A 114 0.32 -19.08 4.54
C ARG A 114 -0.03 -17.66 4.10
N TYR A 115 0.71 -16.70 4.63
CA TYR A 115 0.59 -15.32 4.21
C TYR A 115 0.96 -15.22 2.72
N SER A 116 0.13 -14.51 1.97
CA SER A 116 0.39 -14.08 0.61
C SER A 116 -0.02 -12.63 0.54
N TRP A 117 0.81 -11.79 -0.08
CA TRP A 117 0.36 -10.45 -0.43
C TRP A 117 -0.79 -10.58 -1.43
N ASP A 118 -1.85 -9.82 -1.21
CA ASP A 118 -3.09 -9.94 -1.96
C ASP A 118 -3.15 -8.82 -3.00
N TYR A 119 -2.82 -9.16 -4.25
CA TYR A 119 -2.94 -8.28 -5.40
C TYR A 119 -4.39 -8.25 -5.89
N ASP A 120 -5.30 -7.80 -5.02
CA ASP A 120 -6.73 -7.67 -5.32
C ASP A 120 -6.91 -6.65 -6.46
N GLU A 121 -7.64 -7.03 -7.51
CA GLU A 121 -7.80 -6.26 -8.75
C GLU A 121 -8.75 -5.06 -8.64
N TYR A 122 -9.29 -4.80 -7.45
CA TYR A 122 -10.12 -3.64 -7.14
C TYR A 122 -9.44 -2.64 -6.22
N PHE A 123 -8.11 -2.70 -6.10
CA PHE A 123 -7.36 -1.67 -5.40
C PHE A 123 -7.26 -0.43 -6.29
N ASP A 124 -7.84 0.67 -5.80
CA ASP A 124 -7.67 2.00 -6.37
C ASP A 124 -6.91 2.91 -5.39
N LEU A 125 -6.27 3.94 -5.93
CA LEU A 125 -5.64 5.01 -5.15
C LEU A 125 -6.64 6.09 -4.78
N PHE A 126 -6.57 6.53 -3.52
CA PHE A 126 -7.40 7.59 -2.96
C PHE A 126 -6.54 8.60 -2.23
N VAL A 127 -6.96 9.86 -2.25
CA VAL A 127 -6.42 10.90 -1.38
C VAL A 127 -7.52 11.41 -0.46
N LYS A 128 -7.24 11.46 0.84
CA LYS A 128 -8.10 12.11 1.84
C LYS A 128 -7.50 13.45 2.25
N LYS A 129 -8.32 14.50 2.28
CA LYS A 129 -7.98 15.84 2.82
C LYS A 129 -9.12 16.35 3.68
N GLY A 130 -8.89 16.47 4.99
CA GLY A 130 -10.01 16.69 5.93
C GLY A 130 -11.03 15.56 5.74
N ASP A 131 -12.32 15.87 5.59
CA ASP A 131 -13.37 14.87 5.35
C ASP A 131 -13.55 14.47 3.88
N GLU A 132 -12.91 15.17 2.94
CA GLU A 132 -13.03 14.89 1.52
C GLU A 132 -12.14 13.70 1.12
N VAL A 133 -12.69 12.78 0.34
CA VAL A 133 -11.97 11.64 -0.25
C VAL A 133 -12.12 11.71 -1.77
N THR A 134 -10.99 11.75 -2.46
CA THR A 134 -10.92 11.76 -3.93
C THR A 134 -10.34 10.44 -4.43
N GLN A 135 -11.05 9.75 -5.32
CA GLN A 135 -10.53 8.61 -6.06
C GLN A 135 -9.65 9.09 -7.22
N LEU A 136 -8.44 8.54 -7.33
CA LEU A 136 -7.46 8.94 -8.36
C LEU A 136 -7.37 7.94 -9.52
N THR A 137 -7.68 6.67 -9.28
CA THR A 137 -7.64 5.61 -10.29
C THR A 137 -8.97 4.86 -10.34
N THR A 138 -9.26 4.22 -11.47
CA THR A 138 -10.48 3.43 -11.68
C THR A 138 -10.25 2.23 -12.60
N ASP A 139 -9.00 1.90 -12.91
CA ASP A 139 -8.67 0.77 -13.79
C ASP A 139 -8.75 -0.52 -12.97
N ILE A 140 -9.21 -1.62 -13.59
CA ILE A 140 -9.08 -2.93 -12.95
C ILE A 140 -7.59 -3.29 -12.85
N GLY A 141 -7.15 -3.61 -11.64
CA GLY A 141 -5.77 -3.86 -11.32
C GLY A 141 -5.48 -3.61 -9.84
N TYR A 142 -4.26 -3.94 -9.44
CA TYR A 142 -3.71 -3.58 -8.14
C TYR A 142 -3.02 -2.23 -8.25
N ASP A 143 -3.74 -1.12 -8.05
CA ASP A 143 -3.14 0.21 -7.97
C ASP A 143 -2.79 0.54 -6.51
N ALA A 144 -1.50 0.47 -6.19
CA ALA A 144 -1.04 0.69 -4.82
C ALA A 144 0.43 1.16 -4.77
N GLU A 145 1.03 1.08 -3.57
CA GLU A 145 2.44 1.39 -3.34
C GLU A 145 2.83 2.82 -3.74
N GLY A 146 1.87 3.75 -3.68
CA GLY A 146 2.03 5.11 -4.16
C GLY A 146 2.79 6.02 -3.21
N SER A 147 3.61 6.92 -3.75
CA SER A 147 4.24 8.02 -3.00
C SER A 147 4.16 9.35 -3.75
N PHE A 148 4.04 10.44 -3.00
CA PHE A 148 4.08 11.80 -3.57
C PHE A 148 5.52 12.23 -3.89
N SER A 149 5.69 13.04 -4.93
CA SER A 149 6.93 13.78 -5.16
C SER A 149 7.20 14.77 -4.03
N PRO A 150 8.47 15.20 -3.82
CA PRO A 150 8.80 16.14 -2.74
C PRO A 150 8.08 17.50 -2.84
N ASP A 151 7.67 17.89 -4.04
CA ASP A 151 6.87 19.10 -4.28
C ASP A 151 5.35 18.84 -4.28
N GLY A 152 4.92 17.60 -4.08
CA GLY A 152 3.52 17.18 -3.97
C GLY A 152 2.75 17.08 -5.30
N LYS A 153 3.39 17.36 -6.44
CA LYS A 153 2.67 17.49 -7.72
C LYS A 153 2.49 16.20 -8.48
N LEU A 154 3.30 15.18 -8.19
CA LEU A 154 3.29 13.91 -8.88
C LEU A 154 3.09 12.77 -7.88
N ILE A 155 2.52 11.68 -8.36
CA ILE A 155 2.43 10.41 -7.66
C ILE A 155 3.12 9.35 -8.52
N ALA A 156 4.09 8.64 -7.95
CA ALA A 156 4.61 7.40 -8.52
C ALA A 156 3.96 6.24 -7.78
N PHE A 157 3.53 5.20 -8.50
CA PHE A 157 2.81 4.07 -7.92
C PHE A 157 3.07 2.80 -8.72
N ALA A 158 2.75 1.65 -8.13
CA ALA A 158 2.90 0.34 -8.76
C ALA A 158 1.54 -0.17 -9.25
N SER A 159 1.50 -0.79 -10.42
CA SER A 159 0.26 -1.34 -10.98
C SER A 159 0.47 -2.48 -11.96
N ASN A 160 -0.47 -3.44 -11.96
CA ASN A 160 -0.60 -4.48 -12.98
C ASN A 160 -1.81 -4.26 -13.91
N ARG A 161 -2.39 -3.05 -13.96
CA ARG A 161 -3.58 -2.70 -14.76
C ARG A 161 -3.51 -3.11 -16.24
N ASN A 162 -2.31 -3.13 -16.81
CA ASN A 162 -2.12 -3.46 -18.22
C ASN A 162 -2.34 -4.96 -18.51
N ALA A 163 -2.15 -5.83 -17.52
CA ALA A 163 -2.44 -7.26 -17.61
C ALA A 163 -3.95 -7.53 -17.69
N TYR A 164 -4.77 -6.76 -16.99
CA TYR A 164 -6.23 -6.90 -17.00
C TYR A 164 -6.88 -6.32 -18.26
N ASN A 165 -6.39 -5.17 -18.73
CA ASN A 165 -7.01 -4.42 -19.81
C ASN A 165 -6.61 -4.89 -21.22
N GLY A 166 -5.83 -5.97 -21.34
CA GLY A 166 -5.28 -6.47 -22.60
C GLY A 166 -4.26 -5.53 -23.27
N LYS A 167 -3.98 -4.36 -22.67
CA LYS A 167 -3.03 -3.36 -23.16
C LYS A 167 -1.58 -3.86 -23.11
N GLY A 168 -1.29 -4.87 -22.28
CA GLY A 168 0.03 -5.48 -22.17
C GLY A 168 0.38 -6.53 -23.24
N GLY A 169 -0.59 -6.95 -24.07
CA GLY A 169 -0.35 -7.92 -25.15
C GLY A 169 0.28 -9.23 -24.66
N MET A 170 -0.31 -9.86 -23.64
CA MET A 170 0.29 -11.03 -22.99
C MET A 170 0.27 -12.29 -23.87
N SER A 171 1.39 -13.01 -23.92
CA SER A 171 1.47 -14.37 -24.47
C SER A 171 0.64 -15.35 -23.64
N GLN A 172 0.42 -16.56 -24.16
CA GLN A 172 -0.26 -17.60 -23.38
C GLN A 172 0.55 -18.03 -22.15
N GLU A 173 1.89 -17.99 -22.22
CA GLU A 173 2.74 -18.25 -21.05
C GLU A 173 2.61 -17.12 -20.03
N GLU A 174 2.64 -15.87 -20.47
CA GLU A 174 2.50 -14.68 -19.61
C GLU A 174 1.16 -14.64 -18.88
N THR A 175 0.06 -14.98 -19.57
CA THR A 175 -1.26 -15.10 -18.94
C THR A 175 -1.26 -16.17 -17.84
N LYS A 176 -0.65 -17.33 -18.08
CA LYS A 176 -0.55 -18.39 -17.06
C LYS A 176 0.30 -17.97 -15.87
N LEU A 177 1.41 -17.26 -16.12
CA LEU A 177 2.25 -16.71 -15.05
C LEU A 177 1.49 -15.68 -14.23
N PHE A 178 0.73 -14.80 -14.88
CA PHE A 178 -0.09 -13.80 -14.20
C PHE A 178 -1.21 -14.42 -13.35
N GLU A 179 -1.85 -15.49 -13.85
CA GLU A 179 -2.86 -16.25 -13.09
C GLU A 179 -2.26 -16.95 -11.85
N LEU A 180 -0.99 -17.36 -11.94
CA LEU A 180 -0.27 -17.99 -10.83
C LEU A 180 0.23 -16.97 -9.81
N ASP A 181 0.81 -15.87 -10.30
CA ASP A 181 1.39 -14.79 -9.51
C ASP A 181 1.15 -13.44 -10.21
N LYS A 182 0.16 -12.71 -9.69
CA LYS A 182 -0.22 -11.38 -10.18
C LYS A 182 0.88 -10.33 -10.03
N SER A 183 1.87 -10.56 -9.16
CA SER A 183 2.99 -9.64 -8.94
C SER A 183 3.93 -9.56 -10.15
N TYR A 184 3.93 -10.59 -10.99
CA TYR A 184 4.85 -10.72 -12.13
C TYR A 184 4.60 -9.70 -13.26
N MET A 185 3.43 -9.04 -13.22
CA MET A 185 3.05 -8.00 -14.19
C MET A 185 2.94 -6.62 -13.53
N MET A 186 3.65 -6.42 -12.41
CA MET A 186 3.69 -5.12 -11.73
C MET A 186 4.70 -4.21 -12.41
N ASP A 187 4.24 -3.06 -12.87
CA ASP A 187 5.05 -2.00 -13.46
C ASP A 187 4.94 -0.72 -12.62
N ILE A 188 5.93 0.17 -12.74
CA ILE A 188 5.88 1.52 -12.16
C ILE A 188 5.16 2.46 -13.12
N PHE A 189 4.27 3.26 -12.55
CA PHE A 189 3.57 4.35 -13.22
C PHE A 189 3.80 5.67 -12.49
N ILE A 190 3.53 6.76 -13.20
CA ILE A 190 3.52 8.12 -12.66
C ILE A 190 2.28 8.87 -13.16
N MET A 191 1.73 9.74 -12.32
CA MET A 191 0.62 10.61 -12.67
C MET A 191 0.74 11.97 -11.96
N ASN A 192 -0.09 12.93 -12.35
CA ASN A 192 -0.29 14.15 -11.58
C ASN A 192 -1.00 13.82 -10.25
N SER A 193 -0.82 14.67 -9.24
CA SER A 193 -1.45 14.52 -7.92
C SER A 193 -2.99 14.52 -7.94
N ASP A 194 -3.59 15.02 -9.02
CA ASP A 194 -5.04 15.01 -9.26
C ASP A 194 -5.54 13.74 -9.99
N GLY A 195 -4.65 12.76 -10.24
CA GLY A 195 -4.96 11.51 -10.94
C GLY A 195 -4.86 11.60 -12.47
N SER A 196 -4.63 12.80 -13.03
CA SER A 196 -4.52 12.97 -14.49
C SER A 196 -3.15 12.59 -15.04
N ASN A 197 -3.06 12.43 -16.36
CA ASN A 197 -1.81 12.21 -17.09
C ASN A 197 -1.01 10.98 -16.65
N VAL A 198 -1.69 9.87 -16.36
CA VAL A 198 -1.07 8.58 -16.04
C VAL A 198 -0.13 8.13 -17.18
N LYS A 199 1.09 7.74 -16.82
CA LYS A 199 2.14 7.25 -17.71
C LYS A 199 2.84 6.05 -17.08
N GLN A 200 3.07 5.02 -17.89
CA GLN A 200 3.90 3.88 -17.51
C GLN A 200 5.39 4.27 -17.61
N LEU A 201 6.19 3.87 -16.63
CA LEU A 201 7.64 4.12 -16.55
C LEU A 201 8.49 2.88 -16.77
N THR A 202 8.00 1.71 -16.34
CA THR A 202 8.68 0.42 -16.57
C THR A 202 7.78 -0.52 -17.35
N THR A 203 8.39 -1.46 -18.08
CA THR A 203 7.68 -2.42 -18.95
C THR A 203 8.30 -3.81 -18.90
N GLU A 204 9.27 -4.02 -18.01
CA GLU A 204 10.01 -5.28 -17.93
C GLU A 204 9.24 -6.27 -17.08
N ARG A 205 9.32 -7.56 -17.42
CA ARG A 205 8.66 -8.61 -16.64
C ARG A 205 9.30 -8.81 -15.27
N GLY A 206 8.48 -9.29 -14.35
CA GLY A 206 8.82 -9.39 -12.93
C GLY A 206 8.04 -8.37 -12.11
N TYR A 207 8.39 -8.28 -10.84
CA TYR A 207 7.77 -7.31 -9.95
C TYR A 207 8.58 -6.02 -9.98
N ASP A 208 7.95 -4.92 -10.38
CA ASP A 208 8.40 -3.58 -10.05
C ASP A 208 7.41 -2.93 -9.06
N GLY A 209 7.86 -2.56 -7.85
CA GLY A 209 6.98 -1.96 -6.83
C GLY A 209 7.68 -1.11 -5.78
N GLY A 210 6.90 -0.39 -4.98
CA GLY A 210 7.34 0.50 -3.92
C GLY A 210 8.18 1.68 -4.42
N PRO A 211 7.71 2.44 -5.42
CA PRO A 211 8.46 3.58 -5.93
C PRO A 211 8.52 4.73 -4.90
N PHE A 212 9.70 5.33 -4.76
CA PHE A 212 9.92 6.57 -4.01
C PHE A 212 10.70 7.57 -4.84
N PHE A 213 10.33 8.85 -4.73
CA PHE A 213 11.10 9.93 -5.32
C PHE A 213 12.38 10.20 -4.53
N SER A 214 13.45 10.59 -5.23
CA SER A 214 14.62 11.19 -4.59
C SER A 214 14.26 12.54 -3.93
N PRO A 215 15.01 13.00 -2.91
CA PRO A 215 14.69 14.26 -2.21
C PRO A 215 14.63 15.50 -3.12
N ASP A 216 15.34 15.50 -4.24
CA ASP A 216 15.32 16.57 -5.24
C ASP A 216 14.23 16.39 -6.32
N GLY A 217 13.44 15.31 -6.24
CA GLY A 217 12.35 14.97 -7.16
C GLY A 217 12.80 14.54 -8.56
N LYS A 218 14.11 14.40 -8.83
CA LYS A 218 14.63 14.15 -10.18
C LYS A 218 14.70 12.67 -10.57
N ARG A 219 14.60 11.76 -9.61
CA ARG A 219 14.74 10.33 -9.81
C ARG A 219 13.68 9.58 -9.00
N ILE A 220 13.39 8.36 -9.42
CA ILE A 220 12.57 7.41 -8.69
C ILE A 220 13.44 6.17 -8.43
N VAL A 221 13.36 5.64 -7.21
CA VAL A 221 13.88 4.33 -6.83
C VAL A 221 12.70 3.39 -6.59
N TRP A 222 12.82 2.13 -6.95
CA TRP A 222 11.79 1.11 -6.72
C TRP A 222 12.46 -0.24 -6.44
N ARG A 223 11.67 -1.20 -5.97
CA ARG A 223 12.07 -2.60 -5.78
C ARG A 223 11.80 -3.35 -7.08
N LYS A 224 12.76 -4.17 -7.48
CA LYS A 224 12.64 -5.08 -8.62
C LYS A 224 12.84 -6.52 -8.14
N PHE A 225 12.04 -7.45 -8.65
CA PHE A 225 12.30 -8.88 -8.58
C PHE A 225 12.15 -9.52 -9.95
N THR A 226 13.18 -10.21 -10.42
CA THR A 226 13.16 -10.98 -11.66
C THR A 226 13.12 -12.49 -11.41
N GLU A 227 12.88 -13.30 -12.45
CA GLU A 227 12.80 -14.78 -12.33
C GLU A 227 14.06 -15.42 -11.73
N ASP A 228 15.23 -14.80 -11.94
CA ASP A 228 16.51 -15.23 -11.38
C ASP A 228 16.76 -14.71 -9.95
N GLY A 229 15.80 -14.00 -9.36
CA GLY A 229 15.83 -13.55 -7.96
C GLY A 229 16.70 -12.32 -7.69
N MET A 230 16.99 -11.52 -8.72
CA MET A 230 17.65 -10.21 -8.56
C MET A 230 16.67 -9.07 -8.30
#